data_AF-U6CTS6-F1
#
_entry.id   AF-U6CTS6-F1
#
_cell.length_a   1.000
_cell.length_b   1.000
_cell.length_c   1.000
_cell.angle_alpha   90.00
_cell.angle_beta   90.00
_cell.angle_gamma   90.00
#
_symmetry.space_group_name_H-M   'P 1'
#
loop_
_entity.id
_entity.type
_entity.pdbx_description
1 polymer ?
#
loop_
_entity_poly.entity_id
_entity_poly.type
_entity_poly.pdbx_seq_one_letter_code
_entity_poly.pdbx_strand_id
1 'polypeptide(L)'
;MVRARLQPHPPLSLSVFFPEVRSSEPSHLVYIDNAGNLQHPEDKLNFRLLEGIAGFPESAVQVLASGCLQKLLLLSLRMDPVFWESQGGRQGLKRVLQTLERRGQVLLEHIRKHNLTLFRDEAP
;
A
#
# COMPACT_ATOMS: atom_id res chain seq x y z
N MET A 1 21.46 7.93 -22.96
CA MET A 1 22.06 7.75 -21.61
C MET A 1 21.61 8.91 -20.73
N VAL A 2 20.50 8.75 -20.00
CA VAL A 2 20.01 9.79 -19.07
C VAL A 2 20.44 9.40 -17.66
N ARG A 3 21.23 10.26 -17.02
CA ARG A 3 21.79 10.07 -15.69
C ARG A 3 20.92 10.85 -14.70
N ALA A 4 20.00 10.16 -14.02
CA ALA A 4 19.23 10.75 -12.93
C ALA A 4 20.10 10.80 -11.66
N ARG A 5 20.36 12.01 -11.14
CA ARG A 5 20.96 12.17 -9.81
C ARG A 5 19.86 11.98 -8.77
N LEU A 6 20.02 10.99 -7.89
CA LEU A 6 19.19 10.83 -6.70
C LEU A 6 19.46 12.00 -5.74
N GLN A 7 18.42 12.80 -5.46
CA GLN A 7 18.44 13.79 -4.39
C GLN A 7 18.07 13.12 -3.06
N PRO A 8 18.56 13.61 -1.92
CA PRO A 8 18.24 13.05 -0.62
C PRO A 8 16.76 13.28 -0.28
N HIS A 9 16.01 12.21 -0.04
CA HIS A 9 14.61 12.25 0.36
C HIS A 9 14.45 12.52 1.87
N PRO A 10 13.42 13.27 2.29
CA PRO A 10 13.14 13.50 3.70
C PRO A 10 12.67 12.21 4.40
N PRO A 11 12.83 12.11 5.74
CA PRO A 11 12.34 10.96 6.50
C PRO A 11 10.84 10.77 6.26
N LEU A 12 10.42 9.52 5.99
CA LEU A 12 9.05 9.11 5.66
C LEU A 12 8.57 9.39 4.22
N SER A 13 9.48 9.69 3.30
CA SER A 13 9.19 9.86 1.87
C SER A 13 9.73 8.67 1.05
N LEU A 14 8.84 7.86 0.47
CA LEU A 14 9.05 7.33 -0.90
C LEU A 14 8.62 8.42 -1.94
N SER A 15 8.35 8.20 -3.23
CA SER A 15 7.71 9.23 -4.14
C SER A 15 6.57 8.62 -4.96
N VAL A 16 5.26 9.04 -4.89
CA VAL A 16 3.94 8.76 -5.63
C VAL A 16 3.78 9.06 -7.14
N PHE A 17 3.46 8.14 -8.07
CA PHE A 17 2.82 8.42 -9.37
C PHE A 17 1.95 7.27 -9.92
N PHE A 18 0.92 7.63 -10.69
CA PHE A 18 -0.12 6.77 -11.27
C PHE A 18 0.39 5.92 -12.48
N PRO A 19 -0.30 4.82 -12.84
CA PRO A 19 0.29 3.70 -13.59
C PRO A 19 0.74 4.03 -15.02
N GLU A 20 1.95 3.60 -15.36
CA GLU A 20 2.44 3.47 -16.74
C GLU A 20 1.94 2.13 -17.31
N VAL A 21 1.20 2.16 -18.41
CA VAL A 21 0.81 0.94 -19.15
C VAL A 21 2.06 0.40 -19.85
N ARG A 22 2.54 -0.77 -19.45
CA ARG A 22 3.55 -1.47 -20.24
C ARG A 22 2.92 -1.93 -21.55
N SER A 23 3.47 -1.48 -22.67
CA SER A 23 2.98 -1.81 -24.03
C SER A 23 2.89 -3.32 -24.33
N SER A 24 3.52 -4.18 -23.52
CA SER A 24 3.52 -5.65 -23.70
C SER A 24 2.40 -6.38 -22.94
N GLU A 25 1.87 -5.81 -21.85
CA GLU A 25 0.80 -6.42 -21.03
C GLU A 25 -0.12 -5.32 -20.44
N PRO A 26 -1.04 -4.78 -21.24
CA PRO A 26 -1.89 -3.66 -20.82
C PRO A 26 -2.93 -4.01 -19.75
N SER A 27 -3.06 -5.29 -19.38
CA SER A 27 -3.98 -5.79 -18.37
C SER A 27 -3.49 -5.60 -16.94
N HIS A 28 -2.21 -5.27 -16.71
CA HIS A 28 -1.63 -5.13 -15.37
C HIS A 28 -1.13 -3.71 -15.11
N LEU A 29 -1.66 -3.10 -14.05
CA LEU A 29 -1.20 -1.81 -13.56
C LEU A 29 0.11 -1.99 -12.78
N VAL A 30 1.12 -1.20 -13.11
CA VAL A 30 2.36 -1.15 -12.33
C VAL A 30 2.25 -0.02 -11.30
N TYR A 31 2.46 -0.35 -10.03
CA TYR A 31 2.61 0.63 -8.95
C TYR A 31 4.02 1.19 -8.97
N ILE A 32 4.23 2.19 -9.81
CA ILE A 32 5.46 2.99 -9.78
C ILE A 32 5.29 4.13 -8.80
N ASP A 33 6.43 4.66 -8.35
CA ASP A 33 6.46 5.84 -7.52
C ASP A 33 5.50 5.69 -6.29
N ASN A 34 5.96 5.14 -5.15
CA ASN A 34 5.18 4.86 -3.92
C ASN A 34 5.31 5.77 -2.64
N ALA A 35 5.83 7.00 -2.74
CA ALA A 35 5.60 8.23 -1.90
C ALA A 35 4.22 8.82 -1.82
N GLY A 36 3.33 8.06 -1.21
CA GLY A 36 2.27 8.62 -0.41
C GLY A 36 2.75 8.93 1.01
N ASN A 37 2.24 10.01 1.58
CA ASN A 37 2.40 10.28 3.00
C ASN A 37 1.66 9.19 3.83
N LEU A 38 2.44 8.28 4.42
CA LEU A 38 1.93 7.12 5.18
C LEU A 38 1.34 7.49 6.55
N GLN A 39 1.47 8.75 6.99
CA GLN A 39 0.95 9.23 8.27
C GLN A 39 -0.41 9.91 8.16
N HIS A 40 -0.99 10.05 6.96
CA HIS A 40 -2.34 10.56 6.87
C HIS A 40 -3.27 9.68 7.74
N PRO A 41 -4.16 10.27 8.53
CA PRO A 41 -5.04 9.47 9.37
C PRO A 41 -6.13 8.78 8.55
N GLU A 42 -6.78 7.80 9.16
CA GLU A 42 -7.82 6.96 8.56
C GLU A 42 -9.08 7.74 8.14
N ASP A 43 -9.41 8.84 8.84
CA ASP A 43 -10.54 9.73 8.52
C ASP A 43 -10.34 10.53 7.22
N LYS A 44 -9.12 10.54 6.68
CA LYS A 44 -8.78 11.19 5.39
C LYS A 44 -8.84 10.24 4.20
N LEU A 45 -9.27 8.99 4.38
CA LEU A 45 -9.51 8.09 3.26
C LEU A 45 -10.62 8.64 2.36
N ASN A 46 -10.37 8.65 1.05
CA ASN A 46 -11.35 9.06 0.05
C ASN A 46 -11.66 7.88 -0.87
N PHE A 47 -12.90 7.40 -0.80
CA PHE A 47 -13.37 6.23 -1.55
C PHE A 47 -13.82 6.55 -2.98
N ARG A 48 -13.70 7.79 -3.44
CA ARG A 48 -14.04 8.17 -4.83
C ARG A 48 -13.31 7.32 -5.86
N LEU A 49 -12.07 6.91 -5.58
CA LEU A 49 -11.31 6.03 -6.49
C LEU A 49 -11.89 4.61 -6.59
N LEU A 50 -12.76 4.19 -5.66
CA LEU A 50 -13.43 2.90 -5.71
C LEU A 50 -14.76 2.97 -6.49
N GLU A 51 -15.22 4.16 -6.88
CA GLU A 51 -16.43 4.30 -7.70
C GLU A 51 -16.21 3.61 -9.06
N GLY A 52 -17.09 2.66 -9.38
CA GLY A 52 -16.99 1.85 -10.61
C GLY A 52 -16.10 0.62 -10.50
N ILE A 53 -15.42 0.39 -9.37
CA ILE A 53 -14.71 -0.88 -9.12
C ILE A 53 -15.73 -1.94 -8.72
N ALA A 54 -15.81 -3.01 -9.51
CA ALA A 54 -16.80 -4.07 -9.31
C ALA A 54 -16.38 -5.14 -8.29
N GLY A 55 -15.08 -5.30 -8.04
CA GLY A 55 -14.59 -6.30 -7.10
C GLY A 55 -13.13 -6.17 -6.72
N PHE A 56 -12.72 -6.98 -5.74
CA PHE A 56 -11.38 -6.99 -5.15
C PHE A 56 -10.76 -8.39 -5.18
N PRO A 57 -9.43 -8.46 -5.30
CA PRO A 57 -8.63 -9.67 -5.07
C PRO A 57 -8.97 -10.33 -3.73
N GLU A 58 -9.45 -11.58 -3.75
CA GLU A 58 -9.78 -12.32 -2.54
C GLU A 58 -8.55 -12.47 -1.63
N SER A 59 -7.38 -12.72 -2.22
CA SER A 59 -6.14 -12.90 -1.43
C SER A 59 -5.75 -11.63 -0.67
N ALA A 60 -5.90 -10.45 -1.28
CA ALA A 60 -5.62 -9.18 -0.62
C ALA A 60 -6.63 -8.89 0.49
N VAL A 61 -7.92 -9.17 0.26
CA VAL A 61 -8.97 -8.99 1.27
C VAL A 61 -8.76 -9.93 2.46
N GLN A 62 -8.29 -11.15 2.24
CA GLN A 62 -7.93 -12.08 3.31
C GLN A 62 -6.78 -11.55 4.18
N VAL A 63 -5.76 -10.92 3.59
CA VAL A 63 -4.69 -10.27 4.35
C VAL A 63 -5.24 -9.18 5.27
N LEU A 64 -6.13 -8.32 4.76
CA LEU A 64 -6.76 -7.27 5.57
C LEU A 64 -7.62 -7.86 6.70
N ALA A 65 -8.40 -8.90 6.38
CA ALA A 65 -9.27 -9.56 7.35
C ALA A 65 -8.51 -10.34 8.43
N SER A 66 -7.27 -10.75 8.15
CA SER A 66 -6.43 -11.49 9.10
C SER A 66 -5.94 -10.66 10.29
N GLY A 67 -5.99 -9.32 10.20
CA GLY A 67 -5.40 -8.42 11.20
C GLY A 67 -3.86 -8.51 11.31
N CYS A 68 -3.20 -9.15 10.33
CA CYS A 68 -1.75 -9.38 10.35
C CYS A 68 -0.96 -8.39 9.49
N LEU A 69 -1.58 -7.38 8.87
CA LEU A 69 -0.93 -6.49 7.92
C LEU A 69 0.28 -5.79 8.55
N GLN A 70 0.13 -5.23 9.76
CA GLN A 70 1.21 -4.61 10.51
C GLN A 70 2.38 -5.58 10.76
N LYS A 71 2.09 -6.84 11.11
CA LYS A 71 3.14 -7.85 11.38
C LYS A 71 3.89 -8.20 10.10
N LEU A 72 3.18 -8.41 9.00
CA LEU A 72 3.75 -8.75 7.70
C LEU A 72 4.63 -7.63 7.16
N LEU A 73 4.15 -6.38 7.22
CA LEU A 73 4.93 -5.20 6.84
C LEU A 73 6.18 -5.04 7.70
N LEU A 74 6.08 -5.25 9.02
CA LEU A 74 7.24 -5.15 9.91
C LEU A 74 8.32 -6.18 9.54
N LEU A 75 7.93 -7.41 9.22
CA LEU A 75 8.86 -8.46 8.80
C LEU A 75 9.51 -8.12 7.45
N SER A 76 8.73 -7.64 6.49
CA SER A 76 9.23 -7.25 5.17
C SER A 76 10.18 -6.05 5.23
N LEU A 77 9.79 -4.97 5.91
CA LEU A 77 10.59 -3.73 5.98
C LEU A 77 11.91 -3.91 6.75
N ARG A 78 11.99 -4.87 7.67
CA ARG A 78 13.23 -5.20 8.39
C ARG A 78 14.31 -5.79 7.46
N MET A 79 13.92 -6.35 6.32
CA MET A 79 14.85 -6.96 5.38
C MET A 79 15.74 -5.95 4.65
N ASP A 80 15.37 -4.67 4.64
CA ASP A 80 16.20 -3.56 4.12
C ASP A 80 16.81 -2.80 5.30
N PRO A 81 18.10 -3.01 5.62
CA PRO A 81 18.74 -2.35 6.76
C PRO A 81 18.84 -0.83 6.59
N VAL A 82 19.07 -0.34 5.36
CA VAL A 82 19.23 1.08 5.08
C VAL A 82 17.90 1.80 5.34
N PHE A 83 16.81 1.25 4.79
CA PHE A 83 15.48 1.78 5.08
C PHE A 83 15.16 1.66 6.56
N TRP A 84 15.30 0.47 7.14
CA TRP A 84 14.94 0.19 8.53
C TRP A 84 15.60 1.15 9.52
N GLU A 85 16.91 1.36 9.40
CA GLU A 85 17.66 2.27 10.26
C GLU A 85 17.27 3.73 10.02
N SER A 86 17.09 4.14 8.76
CA SER A 86 16.65 5.51 8.43
C SER A 86 15.28 5.87 9.03
N GLN A 87 14.42 4.88 9.25
CA GLN A 87 13.10 5.06 9.85
C GLN A 87 13.11 4.93 11.39
N GLY A 88 14.27 4.79 12.05
CA GLY A 88 14.34 4.57 13.50
C GLY A 88 13.84 3.18 13.94
N GLY A 89 13.95 2.20 13.03
CA GLY A 89 13.55 0.81 13.23
C GLY A 89 12.09 0.63 13.63
N ARG A 90 11.83 -0.36 14.48
CA ARG A 90 10.48 -0.71 14.92
C ARG A 90 9.74 0.48 15.56
N GLN A 91 10.44 1.30 16.34
CA GLN A 91 9.81 2.39 17.08
C GLN A 91 9.38 3.52 16.14
N GLY A 92 10.22 3.92 15.18
CA GLY A 92 9.84 4.97 14.24
C GLY A 92 8.79 4.53 13.22
N LEU A 93 8.72 3.23 12.89
CA LEU A 93 7.65 2.68 12.04
C LEU A 93 6.32 2.42 12.78
N LYS A 94 6.31 2.39 14.12
CA LYS A 94 5.14 1.96 14.91
C LYS A 94 3.85 2.68 14.53
N ARG A 95 3.89 4.01 14.43
CA ARG A 95 2.70 4.84 14.14
C ARG A 95 2.19 4.59 12.72
N VAL A 96 3.10 4.55 11.74
CA VAL A 96 2.75 4.31 10.34
C VAL A 96 2.09 2.94 10.17
N LEU A 97 2.68 1.89 10.75
CA LEU A 97 2.14 0.54 10.64
C LEU A 97 0.75 0.42 11.29
N GLN A 98 0.55 1.05 12.45
CA GLN A 98 -0.78 1.11 13.09
C GLN A 98 -1.81 1.86 12.23
N THR A 99 -1.38 2.95 11.58
CA THR A 99 -2.25 3.74 10.69
C THR A 99 -2.65 2.93 9.46
N LEU A 100 -1.71 2.20 8.85
CA LEU A 100 -1.97 1.31 7.71
C LEU A 100 -2.92 0.16 8.08
N GLU A 101 -2.73 -0.46 9.24
CA GLU A 101 -3.64 -1.50 9.75
C GLU A 101 -5.08 -0.97 9.87
N ARG A 102 -5.25 0.19 10.53
CA ARG A 102 -6.58 0.82 10.68
C ARG A 102 -7.21 1.17 9.34
N ARG A 103 -6.44 1.73 8.41
CA ARG A 103 -6.92 2.02 7.05
C ARG A 103 -7.38 0.77 6.32
N GLY A 104 -6.65 -0.33 6.49
CA GLY A 104 -7.05 -1.64 5.99
C GLY A 104 -8.41 -2.09 6.55
N GLN A 105 -8.64 -1.88 7.84
CA GLN A 105 -9.93 -2.19 8.47
C GLN A 105 -11.08 -1.31 7.95
N VAL A 106 -10.87 0.00 7.78
CA VAL A 106 -11.89 0.89 7.20
C VAL A 106 -12.21 0.49 5.76
N LEU A 107 -11.21 0.11 4.96
CA LEU A 107 -11.44 -0.41 3.60
C LEU A 107 -12.24 -1.73 3.63
N LEU A 108 -11.91 -2.64 4.54
CA LEU A 108 -12.63 -3.91 4.69
C LEU A 108 -14.11 -3.69 5.09
N GLU A 109 -14.36 -2.76 6.01
CA GLU A 109 -15.72 -2.35 6.38
C GLU A 109 -16.47 -1.75 5.18
N HIS A 110 -15.81 -0.92 4.37
CA HIS A 110 -16.40 -0.37 3.15
C HIS A 110 -16.78 -1.47 2.16
N ILE A 111 -15.87 -2.41 1.86
CA ILE A 111 -16.12 -3.55 0.97
C ILE A 111 -17.36 -4.35 1.42
N ARG A 112 -17.46 -4.65 2.72
CA ARG A 112 -18.59 -5.37 3.31
C ARG A 112 -19.89 -4.58 3.23
N LYS A 113 -19.86 -3.29 3.60
CA LYS A 113 -21.03 -2.41 3.62
C LYS A 113 -21.64 -2.23 2.23
N HIS A 114 -20.80 -2.22 1.19
CA HIS A 114 -21.21 -2.00 -0.19
C HIS A 114 -21.38 -3.30 -1.01
N ASN A 115 -21.23 -4.47 -0.38
CA ASN A 115 -21.33 -5.78 -1.02
C ASN A 115 -20.46 -5.91 -2.29
N LEU A 116 -19.24 -5.37 -2.26
CA LEU A 116 -18.33 -5.42 -3.41
C LEU A 116 -17.84 -6.86 -3.61
N THR A 117 -17.75 -7.30 -4.87
CA THR A 117 -17.46 -8.71 -5.16
C THR A 117 -16.00 -9.06 -4.86
N LEU A 118 -15.75 -10.32 -4.48
CA LEU A 118 -14.39 -10.84 -4.36
C LEU A 118 -14.14 -11.79 -5.52
N PHE A 119 -13.00 -11.65 -6.19
CA PHE A 119 -12.57 -12.57 -7.24
C PHE A 119 -11.31 -13.31 -6.82
N ARG A 120 -11.20 -14.56 -7.28
CA ARG A 120 -10.03 -15.39 -7.01
C ARG A 120 -8.89 -14.92 -7.89
N ASP A 121 -7.77 -14.58 -7.29
CA ASP A 121 -6.57 -14.20 -8.02
C ASP A 121 -5.92 -15.45 -8.63
N GLU A 122 -5.52 -15.37 -9.90
CA GLU A 122 -4.63 -16.38 -10.48
C GLU A 122 -3.30 -16.34 -9.72
N ALA A 123 -2.82 -17.51 -9.30
CA ALA A 123 -1.50 -17.61 -8.69
C ALA A 123 -0.44 -17.20 -9.73
N PRO A 124 0.58 -16.42 -9.33
CA PRO A 124 1.71 -16.13 -10.21
C PRO A 124 2.45 -17.41 -10.64
#